data_AF-A0A975NFJ7-F1
#
_entry.id   AF-A0A975NFJ7-F1
#
_cell.length_a   1.000
_cell.length_b   1.000
_cell.length_c   1.000
_cell.angle_alpha   90.00
_cell.angle_beta   90.00
_cell.angle_gamma   90.00
#
_symmetry.space_group_name_H-M   'P 1'
#
loop_
_entity.id
_entity.type
_entity.pdbx_description
1 polymer ?
#
loop_
_entity_poly.entity_id
_entity_poly.type
_entity_poly.pdbx_seq_one_letter_code
_entity_poly.pdbx_strand_id
1 'polypeptide(L)'
;MPLTRSFRETVQARARRDIKFRQALLAEAMQALLDGNLDEGRATLRSCINATVGFEKLGAALGRSPKSLMRMFGPSGNPTAENLLGVIGVLQEKTGVRLQVRAVADAA
;
A
#
# COMPACT_ATOMS: atom_id res chain seq x y z
N MET A 1 6.30 -11.52 -14.11
CA MET A 1 7.63 -12.12 -13.80
C MET A 1 7.84 -12.09 -12.29
N PRO A 2 8.43 -13.12 -11.65
CA PRO A 2 8.62 -13.08 -10.20
C PRO A 2 9.64 -11.98 -9.87
N LEU A 3 9.18 -10.92 -9.19
CA LEU A 3 10.08 -9.93 -8.59
C LEU A 3 11.05 -10.69 -7.69
N THR A 4 12.31 -10.76 -8.10
CA THR A 4 13.38 -11.40 -7.33
C THR A 4 13.43 -10.76 -5.94
N ARG A 5 13.86 -11.53 -4.93
CA ARG A 5 14.03 -10.99 -3.57
C ARG A 5 14.82 -9.67 -3.57
N SER A 6 15.85 -9.57 -4.42
CA SER A 6 16.66 -8.36 -4.56
C SER A 6 15.88 -7.14 -5.06
N PHE A 7 14.91 -7.30 -5.95
CA PHE A 7 14.06 -6.19 -6.40
C PHE A 7 13.18 -5.67 -5.26
N ARG A 8 12.55 -6.57 -4.50
CA ARG A 8 11.72 -6.19 -3.34
C ARG A 8 12.54 -5.48 -2.27
N GLU A 9 13.76 -5.95 -2.00
CA GLU A 9 14.68 -5.34 -1.04
C GLU A 9 15.14 -3.95 -1.53
N THR A 10 15.41 -3.80 -2.82
CA THR A 10 15.80 -2.50 -3.43
C THR A 10 14.66 -1.48 -3.35
N VAL A 11 13.43 -1.88 -3.69
CA VAL A 11 12.23 -1.02 -3.59
C VAL A 11 11.99 -0.62 -2.13
N GLN A 12 12.10 -1.55 -1.19
CA GLN A 12 11.96 -1.25 0.24
C GLN A 12 13.05 -0.30 0.75
N ALA A 13 14.31 -0.51 0.37
CA ALA A 13 15.43 0.33 0.77
C ALA A 13 15.29 1.76 0.23
N ARG A 14 14.87 1.91 -1.04
CA ARG A 14 14.62 3.21 -1.65
C ARG A 14 13.46 3.93 -0.97
N ALA A 15 12.35 3.24 -0.74
CA ALA A 15 11.18 3.81 -0.07
C ALA A 15 11.47 4.26 1.38
N ARG A 16 12.43 3.65 2.08
CA ARG A 16 12.84 4.16 3.39
C ARG A 16 13.57 5.51 3.33
N ARG A 17 14.29 5.79 2.24
CA ARG A 17 15.18 6.96 2.11
C ARG A 17 14.58 8.11 1.30
N ASP A 18 13.68 7.80 0.37
CA ASP A 18 13.13 8.73 -0.60
C ASP A 18 11.63 8.96 -0.34
N ILE A 19 11.30 10.17 0.12
CA ILE A 19 9.90 10.58 0.36
C ILE A 19 9.12 10.55 -0.95
N LYS A 20 9.64 11.13 -2.04
CA LYS A 20 8.92 11.20 -3.32
C LYS A 20 8.61 9.80 -3.85
N PHE A 21 9.53 8.86 -3.65
CA PHE A 21 9.29 7.46 -4.01
C PHE A 21 8.14 6.82 -3.23
N ARG A 22 8.02 7.09 -1.92
CA ARG A 22 6.88 6.59 -1.13
C ARG A 22 5.54 7.18 -1.56
N GLN A 23 5.55 8.47 -1.90
CA GLN A 23 4.36 9.17 -2.39
C GLN A 23 3.89 8.57 -3.72
N ALA A 24 4.84 8.33 -4.63
CA ALA A 24 4.57 7.68 -5.90
C ALA A 24 4.05 6.25 -5.72
N LEU A 25 4.67 5.45 -4.83
CA LEU A 25 4.21 4.09 -4.54
C LEU A 25 2.76 4.05 -4.02
N LEU A 26 2.39 4.99 -3.15
CA LEU A 26 1.01 5.05 -2.66
C LEU A 26 0.04 5.45 -3.78
N ALA A 27 0.41 6.42 -4.62
CA ALA A 27 -0.40 6.82 -5.77
C ALA A 27 -0.58 5.68 -6.78
N GLU A 28 0.49 4.94 -7.09
CA GLU A 28 0.48 3.77 -7.97
C GLU A 28 -0.42 2.66 -7.41
N ALA A 29 -0.34 2.39 -6.11
CA ALA A 29 -1.22 1.43 -5.47
C ALA A 29 -2.70 1.82 -5.60
N MET A 30 -3.02 3.11 -5.45
CA MET A 30 -4.38 3.61 -5.59
C MET A 30 -4.88 3.54 -7.02
N GLN A 31 -4.05 3.91 -8.00
CA GLN A 31 -4.41 3.82 -9.41
C GLN A 31 -4.70 2.37 -9.79
N ALA A 32 -3.85 1.42 -9.39
CA ALA A 32 -4.08 0.00 -9.63
C ALA A 32 -5.41 -0.50 -9.02
N LEU A 33 -5.78 -0.03 -7.82
CA LEU A 33 -7.07 -0.37 -7.23
C LEU A 33 -8.26 0.22 -8.01
N LEU A 34 -8.14 1.46 -8.49
CA LEU A 34 -9.17 2.12 -9.30
C LEU A 34 -9.34 1.47 -10.67
N ASP A 35 -8.25 0.95 -11.25
CA ASP A 35 -8.24 0.22 -12.52
C ASP A 35 -8.72 -1.24 -12.40
N GLY A 36 -9.09 -1.68 -11.18
CA GLY A 36 -9.53 -3.06 -10.92
C GLY A 36 -8.40 -4.08 -10.78
N ASN A 37 -7.14 -3.65 -10.81
CA ASN A 37 -5.94 -4.48 -10.63
C ASN A 37 -5.69 -4.75 -9.13
N LEU A 38 -6.61 -5.49 -8.49
CA LEU A 38 -6.64 -5.68 -7.03
C LEU A 38 -5.39 -6.36 -6.47
N ASP A 39 -4.83 -7.34 -7.18
CA ASP A 39 -3.64 -8.08 -6.72
C ASP A 39 -2.39 -7.19 -6.72
N GLU A 40 -2.24 -6.38 -7.76
CA GLU A 40 -1.17 -5.40 -7.89
C GLU A 40 -1.32 -4.30 -6.83
N GLY A 41 -2.49 -3.67 -6.74
CA GLY A 41 -2.77 -2.65 -5.74
C GLY A 41 -2.49 -3.13 -4.31
N ARG A 42 -2.93 -4.35 -3.97
CA ARG A 42 -2.68 -4.98 -2.66
C ARG A 42 -1.19 -5.26 -2.43
N ALA A 43 -0.47 -5.76 -3.43
CA ALA A 43 0.97 -6.02 -3.34
C ALA A 43 1.79 -4.72 -3.17
N THR A 44 1.38 -3.66 -3.87
CA THR A 44 2.01 -2.34 -3.77
C THR A 44 1.71 -1.68 -2.41
N LEU A 45 0.49 -1.79 -1.89
CA LEU A 45 0.16 -1.38 -0.52
C LEU A 45 1.01 -2.15 0.51
N ARG A 46 1.18 -3.47 0.35
CA ARG A 46 2.07 -4.25 1.22
C ARG A 46 3.50 -3.70 1.21
N SER A 47 4.01 -3.35 0.04
CA SER A 47 5.35 -2.76 -0.10
C SER A 47 5.44 -1.39 0.58
N CYS A 48 4.40 -0.55 0.44
CA CYS A 48 4.28 0.71 1.16
C CYS A 48 4.32 0.52 2.68
N ILE A 49 3.54 -0.44 3.22
CA ILE A 49 3.52 -0.76 4.65
C ILE A 49 4.93 -1.12 5.13
N ASN A 50 5.62 -2.05 4.46
CA ASN A 50 6.96 -2.50 4.86
C ASN A 50 8.03 -1.40 4.79
N ALA A 51 7.86 -0.45 3.88
CA ALA A 51 8.78 0.66 3.70
C ALA A 51 8.53 1.85 4.64
N THR A 52 7.35 1.93 5.26
CA THR A 52 6.91 3.08 6.07
C THR A 52 6.71 2.71 7.53
N VAL A 53 5.48 2.33 7.88
CA VAL A 53 5.02 2.11 9.25
C VAL A 53 5.35 0.70 9.76
N GLY A 54 5.41 -0.28 8.87
CA GLY A 54 5.50 -1.70 9.21
C GLY A 54 4.18 -2.24 9.79
N PHE A 55 4.01 -3.57 9.74
CA PHE A 55 2.77 -4.21 10.18
C PHE A 55 2.52 -4.14 11.69
N GLU A 56 3.57 -4.08 12.51
CA GLU A 56 3.44 -3.95 13.97
C GLU A 56 2.77 -2.63 14.36
N LYS A 57 3.34 -1.50 13.92
CA LYS A 57 2.79 -0.18 14.23
C LYS A 57 1.46 0.07 13.52
N LEU A 58 1.27 -0.49 12.33
CA LEU A 58 -0.01 -0.42 11.62
C LEU A 58 -1.11 -1.17 12.38
N GLY A 59 -0.81 -2.35 12.91
CA GLY A 59 -1.73 -3.13 13.73
C GLY A 59 -2.15 -2.36 14.99
N ALA A 60 -1.18 -1.77 15.69
CA ALA A 60 -1.46 -0.91 16.84
C ALA A 60 -2.35 0.29 16.49
N ALA A 61 -2.07 0.98 15.37
CA ALA A 61 -2.85 2.14 14.93
C ALA A 61 -4.30 1.79 14.55
N LEU A 62 -4.55 0.58 14.05
CA LEU A 62 -5.87 0.13 13.60
C LEU A 62 -6.60 -0.76 14.61
N GLY A 63 -6.01 -1.06 15.77
CA GLY A 63 -6.56 -2.02 16.73
C GLY A 63 -6.66 -3.44 16.18
N ARG A 64 -5.72 -3.85 15.32
CA ARG A 64 -5.73 -5.14 14.61
C ARG A 64 -4.43 -5.89 14.80
N SER A 65 -4.50 -7.22 14.74
CA SER A 65 -3.29 -8.03 14.84
C SER A 65 -2.42 -7.87 13.58
N PRO A 66 -1.10 -7.67 13.71
CA PRO A 66 -0.16 -7.59 12.58
C PRO A 66 -0.26 -8.81 11.66
N LYS A 67 -0.43 -10.02 12.23
CA LYS A 67 -0.61 -11.27 11.47
C LYS A 67 -1.85 -11.23 10.56
N SER A 68 -2.96 -10.67 11.04
CA SER A 68 -4.18 -10.54 10.24
C SER A 68 -3.96 -9.61 9.06
N LEU A 69 -3.34 -8.44 9.30
CA LEU A 69 -3.00 -7.48 8.25
C LEU A 69 -2.01 -8.11 7.23
N MET A 70 -0.99 -8.81 7.69
CA MET A 70 -0.04 -9.50 6.80
C MET A 70 -0.73 -10.52 5.90
N ARG A 71 -1.75 -11.24 6.40
CA ARG A 71 -2.56 -12.17 5.62
C ARG A 71 -3.47 -11.44 4.63
N MET A 72 -4.17 -10.40 5.09
CA MET A 72 -5.07 -9.58 4.27
C MET A 72 -4.35 -8.91 3.10
N PHE A 73 -3.11 -8.47 3.29
CA PHE A 73 -2.27 -7.89 2.23
C PHE A 73 -1.24 -8.88 1.67
N GLY A 74 -1.51 -10.18 1.77
CA GLY A 74 -0.69 -11.25 1.20
C GLY A 74 -1.08 -11.56 -0.26
N PRO A 75 -0.36 -12.50 -0.93
CA PRO A 75 -0.63 -12.89 -2.32
C PRO A 75 -2.07 -13.32 -2.56
N SER A 76 -2.68 -14.05 -1.63
CA SER A 76 -4.09 -14.50 -1.69
C SER A 76 -4.99 -13.76 -0.68
N GLY A 77 -4.56 -12.58 -0.25
CA GLY A 77 -5.27 -11.79 0.74
C GLY A 77 -6.49 -11.08 0.16
N ASN A 78 -7.49 -10.85 1.01
CA ASN A 78 -8.67 -10.06 0.67
C ASN A 78 -9.02 -9.15 1.86
N PRO A 79 -8.51 -7.91 1.91
CA PRO A 79 -8.88 -6.96 2.96
C PRO A 79 -10.34 -6.53 2.76
N THR A 80 -11.13 -6.49 3.84
CA THR A 80 -12.44 -5.81 3.76
C THR A 80 -12.24 -4.34 3.40
N ALA A 81 -13.26 -3.70 2.84
CA ALA A 81 -13.20 -2.26 2.52
C ALA A 81 -12.78 -1.41 3.73
N GLU A 82 -13.29 -1.72 4.92
CA GLU A 82 -12.90 -1.05 6.17
C GLU A 82 -11.41 -1.21 6.47
N ASN A 83 -10.86 -2.42 6.33
CA ASN A 83 -9.43 -2.67 6.53
C ASN A 83 -8.58 -1.96 5.48
N LEU A 84 -8.99 -2.02 4.22
CA LEU A 84 -8.30 -1.40 3.10
C LEU A 84 -8.22 0.12 3.30
N LEU A 85 -9.37 0.75 3.54
CA LEU A 85 -9.47 2.21 3.73
C LEU A 85 -8.77 2.68 5.00
N GLY A 86 -8.85 1.92 6.10
CA GLY A 86 -8.10 2.21 7.32
C GLY A 86 -6.59 2.20 7.09
N VAL A 87 -6.08 1.20 6.35
CA VAL A 87 -4.66 1.14 5.98
C VAL A 87 -4.27 2.30 5.06
N ILE A 88 -5.08 2.64 4.07
CA ILE A 88 -4.83 3.80 3.18
C ILE A 88 -4.77 5.10 3.99
N GLY A 89 -5.65 5.27 4.99
CA GLY A 89 -5.63 6.42 5.91
C GLY A 89 -4.28 6.54 6.63
N VAL A 90 -3.82 5.47 7.27
CA VAL A 90 -2.52 5.46 7.96
C VAL A 90 -1.36 5.70 6.99
N LEU A 91 -1.40 5.13 5.79
CA LEU A 91 -0.34 5.32 4.80
C LEU A 91 -0.26 6.75 4.29
N GLN A 92 -1.39 7.45 4.11
CA GLN A 92 -1.41 8.86 3.75
C GLN A 92 -0.65 9.72 4.78
N GLU A 93 -0.92 9.52 6.08
CA GLU A 93 -0.20 10.20 7.15
C GLU A 93 1.30 9.90 7.14
N LYS A 94 1.67 8.63 6.92
CA LYS A 94 3.07 8.17 6.99
C LYS A 94 3.88 8.52 5.75
N THR A 95 3.23 8.77 4.63
CA THR A 95 3.85 9.22 3.38
C THR A 95 3.78 10.74 3.19
N GLY A 96 3.03 11.43 4.07
CA GLY A 96 2.89 12.89 4.04
C GLY A 96 2.09 13.38 2.82
N VAL A 97 1.11 12.60 2.36
CA VAL A 97 0.24 12.98 1.24
C VAL A 97 -1.21 12.88 1.62
N ARG A 98 -2.03 13.68 0.95
CA ARG A 98 -3.48 13.55 0.93
C ARG A 98 -3.90 13.18 -0.49
N LEU A 99 -4.47 12.00 -0.63
CA LEU A 99 -5.06 11.54 -1.87
C LEU A 99 -6.38 12.27 -2.11
N GLN A 100 -6.62 12.63 -3.36
CA GLN A 100 -7.88 13.21 -3.82
C GLN A 100 -8.27 12.50 -5.11
N VAL A 101 -9.54 12.12 -5.21
CA VAL A 101 -10.10 11.57 -6.44
C VAL A 101 -10.60 12.73 -7.28
N ARG A 102 -10.24 12.76 -8.56
CA ARG A 102 -10.79 13.68 -9.55
C ARG A 102 -11.42 12.85 -10.66
N ALA A 103 -12.66 13.20 -11.03
CA ALA A 103 -13.29 12.59 -12.19
C ALA A 103 -12.54 13.00 -13.47
N VAL A 104 -12.30 12.03 -14.34
CA VAL A 104 -11.78 12.23 -15.68
C VAL A 104 -12.88 11.86 -16.67
N ALA A 105 -13.09 12.70 -17.70
CA ALA A 105 -14.20 12.56 -18.64
C ALA A 105 -13.96 11.48 -19.73
N ASP A 106 -12.91 10.68 -19.57
CA ASP A 106 -12.43 9.73 -20.58
C ASP A 106 -12.38 8.32 -19.97
N ALA A 107 -13.54 7.83 -19.55
CA ALA A 107 -13.69 6.45 -19.08
C ALA A 107 -13.67 5.53 -20.31
N ALA A 108 -12.51 4.93 -20.57
CA ALA A 108 -12.35 3.83 -21.52
C ALA A 108 -12.87 2.51 -20.93
#